data_AF-A0A5E4WZN3-F1
#
_entry.id   AF-A0A5E4WZN3-F1
#
_cell.length_a   1.000
_cell.length_b   1.000
_cell.length_c   1.000
_cell.angle_alpha   90.00
_cell.angle_beta   90.00
_cell.angle_gamma   90.00
#
_symmetry.space_group_name_H-M   'P 1'
#
loop_
_entity.id
_entity.type
_entity.pdbx_description
1 polymer ?
#
loop_
_entity_poly.entity_id
_entity_poly.type
_entity_poly.pdbx_seq_one_letter_code
_entity_poly.pdbx_strand_id
1 'polypeptide(L)'
;MYHILSLTVNCLVFMSLGGRNILIANPRDVKKVVYIIRHEMFTGVTGVNTLFNGLLENADFCARDFSRLKLSLAGGMATQRAIADRWKQVTGKPIIEDYGLTECSPIVTMNPVDIAHMDDFDFTGSIGLPAPSTDVRFKRDDGTWADLGEPGELCARGPQVMRGYWQRPQDTAKTFDAGGWLMTGDIGVMDERGYVRLIDRKKDMILVSGFNVYPNEIEDVVMLHPAFRTASLSCRRVCGLGLRLRLPLPTTTMRRAALAFALLPVALVAGALSTRDAVAQTNTLTGASTPATPGANATSNAASPADVDVDVSRLAALPVAAQAQWLSHAIKSGELAKLSDDEIVARMQALQADALVRFLKAESAALPEYQYELTRHERINNQWQTTPDRVLVKIREKPLQIYAKWLPDGAHSGQEIIYDETKRPKETYGHLGGILGFAFIAEQIAHDGRSFRAAGLPEKPARISVSEANGVRMVALEWDASSGPPQHYANKSRVLIDLKTGRPRGIEAWDATGQKVEEMRFEKVRKQQWTDATFDPKSPDYKF
;
A
#
# COMPACT_ATOMS: atom_id res chain seq x y z
N MET A 1 -1.82 18.38 -30.92
CA MET A 1 -1.37 16.98 -31.06
C MET A 1 0.12 16.89 -30.76
N TYR A 2 0.50 16.91 -29.49
CA TYR A 2 1.91 16.79 -29.06
C TYR A 2 2.21 15.42 -28.43
N HIS A 3 1.17 14.67 -28.03
CA HIS A 3 1.31 13.36 -27.44
C HIS A 3 1.50 12.29 -28.53
N ILE A 4 2.47 11.39 -28.35
CA ILE A 4 2.87 10.41 -29.36
C ILE A 4 1.72 9.50 -29.82
N LEU A 5 0.85 9.04 -28.90
CA LEU A 5 -0.33 8.23 -29.22
C LEU A 5 -1.29 8.96 -30.18
N SER A 6 -1.64 10.21 -29.86
CA SER A 6 -2.53 11.01 -30.71
C SER A 6 -1.89 11.35 -32.05
N LEU A 7 -0.56 11.52 -32.10
CA LEU A 7 0.14 11.81 -33.34
C LEU A 7 0.22 10.56 -34.24
N THR A 8 0.75 9.46 -33.73
CA THR A 8 1.04 8.26 -34.51
C THR A 8 -0.22 7.44 -34.79
N VAL A 9 -1.01 7.12 -33.77
CA VAL A 9 -2.20 6.27 -33.91
C VAL A 9 -3.37 7.07 -34.48
N ASN A 10 -3.75 8.20 -33.86
CA ASN A 10 -4.95 8.90 -34.33
C ASN A 10 -4.67 9.64 -35.64
N CYS A 11 -3.61 10.45 -35.69
CA CYS A 11 -3.36 11.25 -36.88
C CYS A 11 -2.75 10.40 -38.01
N LEU A 12 -1.54 9.86 -37.83
CA LEU A 12 -0.79 9.25 -38.94
C LEU A 12 -1.42 7.94 -39.44
N VAL A 13 -1.81 7.00 -38.56
CA VAL A 13 -2.41 5.72 -38.98
C VAL A 13 -3.77 5.93 -39.64
N PHE A 14 -4.69 6.71 -39.06
CA PHE A 14 -5.96 6.93 -39.74
C PHE A 14 -5.79 7.73 -41.04
N MET A 15 -4.86 8.70 -41.11
CA MET A 15 -4.59 9.39 -42.39
C MET A 15 -4.01 8.44 -43.45
N SER A 16 -3.07 7.56 -43.09
CA SER A 16 -2.48 6.61 -44.04
C SER A 16 -3.50 5.59 -44.56
N LEU A 17 -4.52 5.28 -43.76
CA LEU A 17 -5.66 4.44 -44.14
C LEU A 17 -6.76 5.21 -44.90
N GLY A 18 -6.58 6.50 -45.20
CA GLY A 18 -7.57 7.34 -45.89
C GLY A 18 -8.74 7.82 -45.00
N GLY A 19 -8.60 7.72 -43.68
CA GLY A 19 -9.59 8.14 -42.69
C GLY A 19 -9.69 9.66 -42.53
N ARG A 20 -10.92 10.13 -42.25
CA ARG A 20 -11.19 11.52 -41.88
C ARG A 20 -11.01 11.70 -40.36
N ASN A 21 -9.99 12.46 -39.97
CA ASN A 21 -9.73 12.79 -38.58
C ASN A 21 -10.58 13.98 -38.11
N ILE A 22 -11.24 13.85 -36.95
CA ILE A 22 -11.95 14.95 -36.28
C ILE A 22 -11.03 15.52 -35.20
N LEU A 23 -10.54 16.74 -35.41
CA LEU A 23 -9.62 17.36 -34.47
C LEU A 23 -10.37 17.99 -33.28
N ILE A 24 -10.12 17.45 -32.09
CA ILE A 24 -10.61 17.99 -30.83
C ILE A 24 -9.47 18.76 -30.14
N ALA A 25 -9.53 20.09 -30.15
CA ALA A 25 -8.47 20.94 -29.59
C ALA A 25 -8.31 20.79 -28.07
N ASN A 26 -9.42 20.62 -27.34
CA ASN A 26 -9.42 20.41 -25.89
C ASN A 26 -10.38 19.27 -25.50
N PRO A 27 -9.89 18.02 -25.38
CA PRO A 27 -10.73 16.89 -25.03
C PRO A 27 -11.20 16.89 -23.56
N ARG A 28 -10.64 17.76 -22.70
CA ARG A 28 -11.08 17.88 -21.30
C ARG A 28 -12.41 18.60 -21.15
N ASP A 29 -12.80 19.41 -22.13
CA ASP A 29 -14.10 20.07 -22.17
C ASP A 29 -15.13 19.17 -22.86
N VAL A 30 -15.61 18.16 -22.13
CA VAL A 30 -16.50 17.12 -22.66
C VAL A 30 -17.74 17.71 -23.34
N LYS A 31 -18.32 18.80 -22.79
CA LYS A 31 -19.47 19.47 -23.41
C LYS A 31 -19.12 19.98 -24.80
N LYS A 32 -17.96 20.62 -24.97
CA LYS A 32 -17.48 21.02 -26.30
C LYS A 32 -17.15 19.83 -27.19
N VAL A 33 -16.59 18.75 -26.67
CA VAL A 33 -16.34 17.52 -27.45
C VAL A 33 -17.64 17.02 -28.05
N VAL A 34 -18.66 16.79 -27.22
CA VAL A 34 -19.98 16.29 -27.63
C VAL A 34 -20.65 17.25 -28.62
N TYR A 35 -20.53 18.56 -28.39
CA TYR A 35 -20.99 19.56 -29.36
C TYR A 35 -20.28 19.45 -30.71
N ILE A 36 -18.95 19.31 -30.75
CA ILE A 36 -18.18 19.22 -32.00
C ILE A 36 -18.57 17.97 -32.78
N ILE A 37 -18.68 16.82 -32.11
CA ILE A 37 -19.00 15.55 -32.77
C ILE A 37 -20.51 15.35 -33.01
N ARG A 38 -21.37 16.33 -32.71
CA ARG A 38 -22.82 16.12 -32.64
C ARG A 38 -23.45 15.55 -33.91
N HIS A 39 -22.92 15.92 -35.09
CA HIS A 39 -23.37 15.45 -36.40
C HIS A 39 -22.46 14.38 -37.01
N GLU A 40 -21.48 13.89 -36.26
CA GLU A 40 -20.46 12.95 -36.74
C GLU A 40 -20.80 11.51 -36.32
N MET A 41 -20.71 10.59 -37.28
CA MET A 41 -20.78 9.14 -37.05
C MET A 41 -19.38 8.56 -37.19
N PHE A 42 -18.65 8.50 -36.07
CA PHE A 42 -17.25 8.09 -36.09
C PHE A 42 -17.10 6.57 -36.02
N THR A 43 -16.06 6.05 -36.68
CA THR A 43 -15.76 4.61 -36.75
C THR A 43 -14.71 4.17 -35.73
N GLY A 44 -13.97 5.11 -35.15
CA GLY A 44 -12.94 4.83 -34.17
C GLY A 44 -12.79 5.98 -33.20
N VAL A 45 -12.49 5.66 -31.95
CA VAL A 45 -12.10 6.64 -30.94
C VAL A 45 -10.95 6.07 -30.12
N THR A 46 -9.98 6.91 -29.80
CA THR A 46 -8.98 6.57 -28.80
C THR A 46 -9.04 7.56 -27.65
N GLY A 47 -8.68 7.09 -26.47
CA GLY A 47 -8.81 7.89 -25.27
C GLY A 47 -8.00 7.34 -24.10
N VAL A 48 -8.16 8.01 -22.98
CA VAL A 48 -7.67 7.59 -21.68
C VAL A 48 -8.88 7.37 -20.77
N ASN A 49 -8.73 6.57 -19.71
CA ASN A 49 -9.81 6.25 -18.77
C ASN A 49 -10.63 7.47 -18.34
N THR A 50 -9.97 8.60 -18.06
CA THR A 50 -10.64 9.85 -17.65
C THR A 50 -11.51 10.48 -18.74
N LEU A 51 -11.12 10.37 -20.02
CA LEU A 51 -11.92 10.85 -21.14
C LEU A 51 -13.15 9.97 -21.37
N PHE A 52 -12.97 8.65 -21.34
CA PHE A 52 -14.08 7.69 -21.47
C PHE A 52 -15.10 7.89 -20.35
N ASN A 53 -14.65 8.01 -19.09
CA ASN A 53 -15.56 8.32 -17.98
C ASN A 53 -16.28 9.66 -18.19
N GLY A 54 -15.56 10.72 -18.58
CA GLY A 54 -16.16 12.03 -18.83
C GLY A 54 -17.26 12.00 -19.91
N LEU A 55 -17.02 11.27 -21.01
CA LEU A 55 -18.01 11.06 -22.08
C LEU A 55 -19.23 10.29 -21.56
N LEU A 56 -19.04 9.23 -20.77
CA LEU A 56 -20.13 8.44 -20.17
C LEU A 56 -20.92 9.22 -19.10
N GLU A 57 -20.38 10.30 -18.55
CA GLU A 57 -21.13 11.21 -17.67
C GLU A 57 -22.04 12.19 -18.43
N ASN A 58 -21.88 12.29 -19.75
CA ASN A 58 -22.70 13.18 -20.58
C ASN A 58 -23.88 12.41 -21.21
N ALA A 59 -25.11 12.82 -20.88
CA ALA A 59 -26.33 12.18 -21.37
C ALA A 59 -26.48 12.26 -22.90
N ASP A 60 -26.14 13.39 -23.51
CA ASP A 60 -26.22 13.58 -24.97
C ASP A 60 -25.25 12.68 -25.71
N PHE A 61 -24.08 12.38 -25.12
CA PHE A 61 -23.14 11.39 -25.64
C PHE A 61 -23.70 9.98 -25.52
N CYS A 62 -24.26 9.62 -24.36
CA CYS A 62 -24.81 8.29 -24.13
C CYS A 62 -26.04 7.99 -25.01
N ALA A 63 -26.75 9.02 -25.47
CA ALA A 63 -27.91 8.89 -26.36
C ALA A 63 -27.54 8.84 -27.86
N ARG A 64 -26.24 8.86 -28.22
CA ARG A 64 -25.82 8.84 -29.63
C ARG A 64 -25.98 7.45 -30.26
N ASP A 65 -26.07 7.44 -31.59
CA ASP A 65 -25.95 6.22 -32.37
C ASP A 65 -24.47 5.82 -32.51
N PHE A 66 -24.13 4.63 -32.00
CA PHE A 66 -22.80 4.03 -32.09
C PHE A 66 -22.71 2.88 -33.11
N SER A 67 -23.74 2.68 -33.96
CA SER A 67 -23.80 1.60 -34.95
C SER A 67 -22.62 1.56 -35.93
N ARG A 68 -21.92 2.69 -36.12
CA ARG A 68 -20.74 2.81 -36.99
C ARG A 68 -19.41 2.63 -36.24
N LEU A 69 -19.42 2.63 -34.92
CA LEU A 69 -18.22 2.47 -34.10
C LEU A 69 -17.65 1.07 -34.29
N LYS A 70 -16.39 0.98 -34.70
CA LYS A 70 -15.68 -0.29 -34.93
C LYS A 70 -14.58 -0.53 -33.90
N LEU A 71 -13.97 0.53 -33.38
CA LEU A 71 -12.80 0.44 -32.50
C LEU A 71 -12.84 1.52 -31.42
N SER A 72 -12.74 1.11 -30.16
CA SER A 72 -12.41 1.99 -29.04
C SER A 72 -11.09 1.54 -28.45
N LEU A 73 -10.09 2.41 -28.42
CA LEU A 73 -8.75 2.06 -27.94
C LEU A 73 -8.34 2.95 -26.76
N ALA A 74 -7.85 2.32 -25.69
CA ALA A 74 -7.36 3.02 -24.51
C ALA A 74 -5.87 2.76 -24.31
N GLY A 75 -5.11 3.85 -24.17
CA GLY A 75 -3.67 3.81 -23.97
C GLY A 75 -3.16 4.96 -23.12
N GLY A 76 -1.97 4.79 -22.54
CA GLY A 76 -1.28 5.81 -21.73
C GLY A 76 -1.66 5.86 -20.25
N MET A 77 -2.75 5.22 -19.84
CA MET A 77 -3.07 4.90 -18.43
C MET A 77 -3.95 3.66 -18.37
N ALA A 78 -3.93 2.95 -17.23
CA ALA A 78 -4.78 1.79 -17.01
C ALA A 78 -6.28 2.16 -17.12
N THR A 79 -7.05 1.33 -17.81
CA THR A 79 -8.49 1.46 -17.93
C THR A 79 -9.17 0.75 -16.78
N GLN A 80 -10.12 1.42 -16.14
CA GLN A 80 -10.86 0.81 -15.04
C GLN A 80 -11.97 -0.07 -15.62
N ARG A 81 -12.06 -1.31 -15.13
CA ARG A 81 -13.08 -2.30 -15.56
C ARG A 81 -14.49 -1.72 -15.57
N ALA A 82 -14.89 -1.01 -14.51
CA ALA A 82 -16.21 -0.39 -14.42
C ALA A 82 -16.50 0.61 -15.56
N ILE A 83 -15.47 1.32 -16.06
CA ILE A 83 -15.59 2.23 -17.19
C ILE A 83 -15.68 1.46 -18.51
N ALA A 84 -14.85 0.42 -18.68
CA ALA A 84 -14.89 -0.43 -19.87
C ALA A 84 -16.22 -1.16 -20.03
N ASP A 85 -16.75 -1.74 -18.95
CA ASP A 85 -18.04 -2.42 -18.93
C ASP A 85 -19.18 -1.46 -19.28
N ARG A 86 -19.18 -0.27 -18.66
CA ARG A 86 -20.18 0.77 -18.95
C ARG A 86 -20.06 1.31 -20.37
N TRP A 87 -18.85 1.42 -20.91
CA TRP A 87 -18.62 1.81 -22.29
C TRP A 87 -19.20 0.79 -23.28
N LYS A 88 -18.96 -0.51 -23.04
CA LYS A 88 -19.55 -1.60 -23.85
C LYS A 88 -21.08 -1.59 -23.77
N GLN A 89 -21.65 -1.35 -22.59
CA GLN A 89 -23.10 -1.23 -22.42
C GLN A 89 -23.72 -0.06 -23.22
N VAL A 90 -23.05 1.10 -23.25
CA VAL A 90 -23.56 2.30 -23.93
C VAL A 90 -23.32 2.25 -25.44
N THR A 91 -22.13 1.79 -25.87
CA THR A 91 -21.69 1.88 -27.27
C THR A 91 -21.84 0.58 -28.04
N GLY A 92 -22.07 -0.54 -27.35
CA GLY A 92 -22.04 -1.90 -27.90
C GLY A 92 -20.64 -2.44 -28.18
N LYS A 93 -19.57 -1.62 -28.07
CA LYS A 93 -18.20 -2.01 -28.41
C LYS A 93 -17.29 -1.98 -27.19
N PRO A 94 -16.38 -2.96 -27.03
CA PRO A 94 -15.42 -2.94 -25.93
C PRO A 94 -14.37 -1.87 -26.11
N ILE A 95 -13.71 -1.53 -25.00
CA ILE A 95 -12.46 -0.79 -25.01
C ILE A 95 -11.31 -1.79 -25.12
N ILE A 96 -10.46 -1.62 -26.13
CA ILE A 96 -9.24 -2.39 -26.33
C ILE A 96 -8.08 -1.65 -25.68
N GLU A 97 -7.38 -2.31 -24.75
CA GLU A 97 -6.18 -1.74 -24.14
C GLU A 97 -4.93 -2.01 -24.98
N ASP A 98 -4.11 -0.98 -25.09
CA ASP A 98 -2.74 -1.04 -25.55
C ASP A 98 -1.79 -0.43 -24.51
N TYR A 99 -0.53 -0.84 -24.58
CA TYR A 99 0.52 -0.24 -23.77
C TYR A 99 1.66 0.24 -24.66
N GLY A 100 2.15 1.42 -24.31
CA GLY A 100 3.17 2.10 -25.04
C GLY A 100 3.72 3.31 -24.32
N LEU A 101 4.86 3.75 -24.81
CA LEU A 101 5.62 4.87 -24.29
C LEU A 101 6.26 5.65 -25.44
N THR A 102 6.69 6.88 -25.18
CA THR A 102 7.26 7.74 -26.23
C THR A 102 8.51 7.12 -26.84
N GLU A 103 9.25 6.40 -26.02
CA GLU A 103 10.45 5.65 -26.35
C GLU A 103 10.19 4.46 -27.28
N CYS A 104 8.94 4.09 -27.58
CA CYS A 104 8.58 2.92 -28.41
C CYS A 104 7.68 3.25 -29.62
N SER A 105 7.57 4.52 -30.00
CA SER A 105 6.88 4.97 -31.23
C SER A 105 5.48 4.40 -31.56
N PRO A 106 4.49 4.31 -30.64
CA PRO A 106 4.58 4.20 -29.19
C PRO A 106 4.30 2.79 -28.67
N ILE A 107 3.69 1.91 -29.48
CA ILE A 107 3.08 0.65 -29.02
C ILE A 107 4.15 -0.40 -28.74
N VAL A 108 4.06 -1.03 -27.57
CA VAL A 108 4.87 -2.19 -27.17
C VAL A 108 4.02 -3.45 -27.16
N THR A 109 2.85 -3.40 -26.52
CA THR A 109 1.89 -4.51 -26.49
C THR A 109 0.49 -3.99 -26.81
N MET A 110 -0.36 -4.85 -27.36
CA MET A 110 -1.76 -4.53 -27.62
C MET A 110 -2.61 -5.79 -27.57
N ASN A 111 -3.86 -5.68 -27.09
CA ASN A 111 -4.79 -6.80 -27.20
C ASN A 111 -5.11 -7.07 -28.68
N PRO A 112 -5.25 -8.34 -29.09
CA PRO A 112 -5.64 -8.66 -30.45
C PRO A 112 -6.96 -7.97 -30.85
N VAL A 113 -6.99 -7.40 -32.05
CA VAL A 113 -8.18 -6.74 -32.60
C VAL A 113 -8.73 -7.56 -33.76
N ASP A 114 -9.87 -8.20 -33.54
CA ASP A 114 -10.70 -8.77 -34.60
C ASP A 114 -11.93 -7.88 -34.87
N ILE A 115 -11.84 -7.02 -35.89
CA ILE A 115 -12.90 -6.07 -36.24
C ILE A 115 -14.21 -6.79 -36.60
N ALA A 116 -14.16 -8.02 -37.12
CA ALA A 116 -15.35 -8.76 -37.52
C ALA A 116 -16.13 -9.31 -36.30
N HIS A 117 -15.44 -9.54 -35.18
CA HIS A 117 -15.97 -10.17 -33.98
C HIS A 117 -15.76 -9.32 -32.71
N MET A 118 -15.71 -7.99 -32.85
CA MET A 118 -15.47 -7.08 -31.71
C MET A 118 -16.51 -7.17 -30.59
N ASP A 119 -17.73 -7.60 -30.89
CA ASP A 119 -18.80 -7.68 -29.89
C ASP A 119 -18.56 -8.80 -28.88
N ASP A 120 -17.80 -9.83 -29.28
CA ASP A 120 -17.44 -11.00 -28.49
C ASP A 120 -16.30 -10.72 -27.51
N PHE A 121 -15.60 -9.59 -27.66
CA PHE A 121 -14.48 -9.23 -26.79
C PHE A 121 -14.96 -8.58 -25.49
N ASP A 122 -14.48 -9.11 -24.37
CA ASP A 122 -14.65 -8.50 -23.05
C ASP A 122 -13.36 -7.85 -22.56
N PHE A 123 -13.52 -6.86 -21.69
CA PHE A 123 -12.40 -6.19 -21.07
C PHE A 123 -11.68 -7.14 -20.09
N THR A 124 -10.37 -7.31 -20.25
CA THR A 124 -9.56 -8.22 -19.43
C THR A 124 -8.63 -7.52 -18.44
N GLY A 125 -8.35 -6.23 -18.63
CA GLY A 125 -7.30 -5.51 -17.89
C GLY A 125 -5.87 -5.91 -18.32
N SER A 126 -5.73 -6.76 -19.34
CA SER A 126 -4.45 -7.08 -19.96
C SER A 126 -4.09 -6.00 -20.97
N ILE A 127 -2.81 -5.67 -21.07
CA ILE A 127 -2.27 -4.80 -22.14
C ILE A 127 -1.89 -5.59 -23.40
N GLY A 128 -2.20 -6.88 -23.40
CA GLY A 128 -2.20 -7.74 -24.57
C GLY A 128 -0.87 -8.41 -24.86
N LEU A 129 -0.65 -8.70 -26.14
CA LEU A 129 0.53 -9.41 -26.63
C LEU A 129 1.56 -8.41 -27.16
N PRO A 130 2.86 -8.76 -27.18
CA PRO A 130 3.87 -7.98 -27.87
C PRO A 130 3.46 -7.64 -29.31
N ALA A 131 3.64 -6.38 -29.70
CA ALA A 131 3.39 -5.94 -31.07
C ALA A 131 4.32 -6.69 -32.05
N PRO A 132 3.95 -6.78 -33.35
CA PRO A 132 4.80 -7.44 -34.34
C PRO A 132 6.24 -6.94 -34.30
N SER A 133 7.20 -7.86 -34.43
CA SER A 133 8.64 -7.59 -34.37
C SER A 133 9.13 -6.95 -33.06
N THR A 134 8.37 -7.10 -31.96
CA THR A 134 8.74 -6.61 -30.64
C THR A 134 9.00 -7.78 -29.70
N ASP A 135 10.20 -7.80 -29.11
CA ASP A 135 10.51 -8.67 -28.00
C ASP A 135 10.13 -7.97 -26.68
N VAL A 136 9.47 -8.70 -25.78
CA VAL A 136 9.15 -8.26 -24.41
C VAL A 136 9.63 -9.31 -23.41
N ARG A 137 10.34 -8.87 -22.36
CA ARG A 137 10.74 -9.70 -21.22
C ARG A 137 10.60 -8.92 -19.92
N PHE A 138 10.67 -9.62 -18.80
CA PHE A 138 10.53 -9.05 -17.47
C PHE A 138 11.83 -9.22 -16.69
N LYS A 139 12.35 -8.15 -16.10
CA LYS A 139 13.61 -8.14 -15.35
C LYS A 139 13.35 -7.94 -13.87
N ARG A 140 13.90 -8.81 -13.03
CA ARG A 140 13.80 -8.72 -11.57
C ARG A 140 14.72 -7.63 -11.03
N ASP A 141 14.51 -7.28 -9.76
CA ASP A 141 15.31 -6.26 -9.08
C ASP A 141 16.79 -6.67 -8.89
N ASP A 142 17.09 -7.97 -8.84
CA ASP A 142 18.46 -8.50 -8.81
C ASP A 142 19.16 -8.48 -10.19
N GLY A 143 18.46 -8.04 -11.23
CA GLY A 143 18.97 -7.95 -12.60
C GLY A 143 18.81 -9.22 -13.43
N THR A 144 18.29 -10.31 -12.87
CA THR A 144 17.97 -11.54 -13.60
C THR A 144 16.63 -11.44 -14.34
N TRP A 145 16.34 -12.38 -15.23
CA TRP A 145 15.04 -12.43 -15.93
C TRP A 145 13.97 -13.11 -15.06
N ALA A 146 12.76 -12.59 -15.07
CA ALA A 146 11.61 -13.21 -14.43
C ALA A 146 11.06 -14.37 -15.29
N ASP A 147 10.50 -15.38 -14.63
CA ASP A 147 9.78 -16.46 -15.28
C ASP A 147 8.33 -16.03 -15.62
N LEU A 148 7.61 -16.85 -16.39
CA LEU A 148 6.21 -16.59 -16.69
C LEU A 148 5.38 -16.63 -15.39
N GLY A 149 4.42 -15.71 -15.28
CA GLY A 149 3.60 -15.49 -14.10
C GLY A 149 4.29 -14.70 -12.99
N GLU A 150 5.58 -14.40 -13.13
CA GLU A 150 6.35 -13.71 -12.09
C GLU A 150 6.52 -12.21 -12.36
N PRO A 151 6.34 -11.35 -11.34
CA PRO A 151 6.52 -9.91 -11.50
C PRO A 151 7.95 -9.50 -11.86
N GLY A 152 8.07 -8.54 -12.77
CA GLY A 152 9.33 -7.87 -13.06
C GLY A 152 9.13 -6.55 -13.79
N GLU A 153 10.21 -5.82 -14.01
CA GLU A 153 10.21 -4.64 -14.87
C GLU A 153 10.09 -5.06 -16.33
N LEU A 154 9.09 -4.54 -17.03
CA LEU A 154 8.88 -4.77 -18.45
C LEU A 154 10.04 -4.15 -19.23
N CYS A 155 10.72 -4.98 -20.01
CA CYS A 155 11.79 -4.60 -20.91
C CYS A 155 11.37 -4.86 -22.35
N ALA A 156 11.60 -3.88 -23.23
CA ALA A 156 11.22 -3.97 -24.63
C ALA A 156 12.44 -3.86 -25.55
N ARG A 157 12.42 -4.60 -26.65
CA ARG A 157 13.40 -4.48 -27.74
C ARG A 157 12.72 -4.69 -29.07
N GLY A 158 13.00 -3.85 -30.05
CA GLY A 158 12.38 -3.93 -31.36
C GLY A 158 12.69 -2.71 -32.22
N PRO A 159 12.26 -2.71 -33.48
CA PRO A 159 12.54 -1.64 -34.44
C PRO A 159 11.86 -0.30 -34.08
N GLN A 160 10.81 -0.33 -33.25
CA GLN A 160 10.08 0.84 -32.79
C GLN A 160 10.71 1.53 -31.58
N VAL A 161 11.63 0.85 -30.90
CA VAL A 161 12.35 1.38 -29.74
C VAL A 161 13.29 2.49 -30.19
N MET A 162 13.32 3.60 -29.46
CA MET A 162 14.16 4.76 -29.74
C MET A 162 15.64 4.39 -29.76
N ARG A 163 16.46 5.22 -30.41
CA ARG A 163 17.93 5.09 -30.36
C ARG A 163 18.55 5.65 -29.08
N GLY A 164 17.80 6.46 -28.34
CA GLY A 164 18.26 7.18 -27.17
C GLY A 164 17.70 8.60 -27.09
N TYR A 165 17.95 9.24 -25.95
CA TYR A 165 17.53 10.61 -25.71
C TYR A 165 18.47 11.60 -26.41
N TRP A 166 17.89 12.56 -27.13
CA TRP A 166 18.62 13.54 -27.92
C TRP A 166 19.61 14.34 -27.08
N GLN A 167 20.90 14.30 -27.44
CA GLN A 167 22.01 14.97 -26.73
C GLN A 167 22.11 14.61 -25.23
N ARG A 168 21.61 13.42 -24.85
CA ARG A 168 21.64 12.92 -23.47
C ARG A 168 22.22 11.50 -23.42
N PRO A 169 23.51 11.32 -23.73
CA PRO A 169 24.13 9.99 -23.77
C PRO A 169 24.15 9.30 -22.40
N GLN A 170 24.30 10.06 -21.30
CA GLN A 170 24.29 9.50 -19.94
C GLN A 170 22.92 8.97 -19.55
N ASP A 171 21.84 9.68 -19.88
CA ASP A 171 20.49 9.21 -19.59
C ASP A 171 20.12 8.04 -20.49
N THR A 172 20.54 8.08 -21.76
CA THR A 172 20.39 6.95 -22.69
C THR A 172 21.05 5.69 -22.13
N ALA A 173 22.30 5.78 -21.65
CA ALA A 173 23.01 4.65 -21.09
C ALA A 173 22.38 4.06 -19.82
N LYS A 174 21.56 4.85 -19.08
CA LYS A 174 20.83 4.37 -17.89
C LYS A 174 19.51 3.69 -18.26
N THR A 175 18.96 3.99 -19.42
CA THR A 175 17.65 3.53 -19.88
C THR A 175 17.74 2.24 -20.70
N PHE A 176 18.91 1.94 -21.26
CA PHE A 176 19.20 0.67 -21.93
C PHE A 176 20.12 -0.20 -21.09
N ASP A 177 19.87 -1.51 -21.09
CA ASP A 177 20.82 -2.46 -20.55
C ASP A 177 21.92 -2.83 -21.57
N ALA A 178 22.92 -3.59 -21.12
CA ALA A 178 24.04 -4.02 -21.97
C ALA A 178 23.60 -4.91 -23.17
N GLY A 179 22.41 -5.50 -23.11
CA GLY A 179 21.82 -6.30 -24.18
C GLY A 179 20.95 -5.50 -25.16
N GLY A 180 20.88 -4.17 -24.99
CA GLY A 180 20.08 -3.27 -25.82
C GLY A 180 18.59 -3.31 -25.50
N TRP A 181 18.19 -3.77 -24.31
CA TRP A 181 16.81 -3.75 -23.87
C TRP A 181 16.47 -2.38 -23.26
N LEU A 182 15.34 -1.81 -23.69
CA LEU A 182 14.77 -0.64 -23.05
C LEU A 182 14.13 -1.04 -21.73
N MET A 183 14.63 -0.47 -20.63
CA MET A 183 14.05 -0.59 -19.29
C MET A 183 12.91 0.43 -19.16
N THR A 184 11.66 -0.03 -19.14
CA THR A 184 10.50 0.88 -19.20
C THR A 184 10.19 1.56 -17.87
N GLY A 185 10.63 0.97 -16.76
CA GLY A 185 10.22 1.37 -15.42
C GLY A 185 8.78 1.00 -15.06
N ASP A 186 8.06 0.23 -15.89
CA ASP A 186 6.74 -0.33 -15.58
C ASP A 186 6.88 -1.79 -15.13
N ILE A 187 6.20 -2.18 -14.06
CA ILE A 187 6.21 -3.54 -13.50
C ILE A 187 4.98 -4.28 -14.01
N GLY A 188 5.16 -5.53 -14.43
CA GLY A 188 4.07 -6.38 -14.88
C GLY A 188 4.39 -7.87 -14.77
N VAL A 189 3.44 -8.66 -15.26
CA VAL A 189 3.53 -10.12 -15.37
C VAL A 189 3.11 -10.55 -16.77
N MET A 190 3.73 -11.61 -17.28
CA MET A 190 3.34 -12.27 -18.52
C MET A 190 2.82 -13.67 -18.21
N ASP A 191 1.65 -14.03 -18.72
CA ASP A 191 1.13 -15.39 -18.57
C ASP A 191 1.71 -16.36 -19.61
N GLU A 192 1.38 -17.65 -19.46
CA GLU A 192 1.84 -18.72 -20.36
C GLU A 192 1.42 -18.55 -21.82
N ARG A 193 0.39 -17.73 -22.08
CA ARG A 193 -0.11 -17.41 -23.43
C ARG A 193 0.55 -16.16 -24.00
N GLY A 194 1.45 -15.51 -23.24
CA GLY A 194 2.15 -14.30 -23.63
C GLY A 194 1.39 -13.01 -23.35
N TYR A 195 0.20 -13.07 -22.72
CA TYR A 195 -0.56 -11.87 -22.39
C TYR A 195 0.09 -11.17 -21.20
N VAL A 196 0.24 -9.87 -21.35
CA VAL A 196 0.87 -9.02 -20.35
C VAL A 196 -0.19 -8.27 -19.56
N ARG A 197 -0.01 -8.23 -18.24
CA ARG A 197 -0.74 -7.33 -17.33
C ARG A 197 0.26 -6.43 -16.63
N LEU A 198 -0.01 -5.12 -16.64
CA LEU A 198 0.75 -4.19 -15.81
C LEU A 198 0.21 -4.25 -14.40
N ILE A 199 1.13 -4.23 -13.46
CA ILE A 199 0.87 -4.19 -12.04
C ILE A 199 1.05 -2.75 -11.56
N ASP A 200 2.18 -2.12 -11.87
CA ASP A 200 2.44 -0.72 -11.46
C ASP A 200 3.62 -0.08 -12.19
N ARG A 201 4.09 1.09 -11.73
CA ARG A 201 5.38 1.67 -12.11
C ARG A 201 6.41 1.45 -11.02
N LYS A 202 7.62 1.07 -11.39
CA LYS A 202 8.78 0.93 -10.50
C LYS A 202 9.06 2.19 -9.66
N LYS A 203 8.69 3.38 -10.15
CA LYS A 203 8.85 4.66 -9.44
C LYS A 203 7.65 5.06 -8.56
N ASP A 204 6.47 4.48 -8.83
CA ASP A 204 5.22 4.73 -8.08
C ASP A 204 4.92 3.59 -7.09
N MET A 205 5.59 2.46 -7.28
CA MET A 205 5.75 1.32 -6.38
C MET A 205 6.16 1.82 -5.00
N ILE A 206 5.32 1.48 -4.02
CA ILE A 206 5.46 1.94 -2.65
C ILE A 206 6.26 0.90 -1.91
N LEU A 207 7.46 1.28 -1.50
CA LEU A 207 8.27 0.45 -0.63
C LEU A 207 7.74 0.56 0.79
N VAL A 208 6.95 -0.44 1.22
CA VAL A 208 6.55 -0.60 2.62
C VAL A 208 7.44 -1.66 3.23
N SER A 209 8.35 -1.25 4.12
CA SER A 209 9.25 -2.15 4.86
C SER A 209 10.13 -3.06 3.98
N GLY A 210 10.56 -2.54 2.82
CA GLY A 210 11.44 -3.25 1.88
C GLY A 210 10.74 -3.97 0.73
N PHE A 211 9.43 -3.76 0.55
CA PHE A 211 8.63 -4.52 -0.42
C PHE A 211 7.74 -3.65 -1.29
N ASN A 212 7.54 -4.14 -2.51
CA ASN A 212 6.88 -3.47 -3.60
C ASN A 212 5.35 -3.56 -3.44
N VAL A 213 4.70 -2.48 -2.99
CA VAL A 213 3.24 -2.34 -3.01
C VAL A 213 2.83 -1.58 -4.27
N TYR A 214 1.83 -2.12 -4.97
CA TYR A 214 1.40 -1.67 -6.29
C TYR A 214 0.05 -0.94 -6.22
N PRO A 215 0.05 0.41 -6.22
CA PRO A 215 -1.13 1.23 -6.29
C PRO A 215 -2.31 0.75 -7.14
N ASN A 216 -2.08 0.34 -8.39
CA ASN A 216 -3.19 0.04 -9.30
C ASN A 216 -4.01 -1.18 -8.85
N GLU A 217 -3.38 -2.20 -8.26
CA GLU A 217 -4.09 -3.38 -7.74
C GLU A 217 -5.11 -3.00 -6.66
N ILE A 218 -4.77 -2.00 -5.83
CA ILE A 218 -5.64 -1.49 -4.78
C ILE A 218 -6.78 -0.64 -5.37
N GLU A 219 -6.48 0.18 -6.38
CA GLU A 219 -7.49 0.98 -7.08
C GLU A 219 -8.56 0.10 -7.72
N ASP A 220 -8.17 -0.98 -8.40
CA ASP A 220 -9.06 -1.87 -9.12
C ASP A 220 -10.05 -2.57 -8.18
N VAL A 221 -9.58 -3.04 -7.02
CA VAL A 221 -10.45 -3.65 -5.99
C VAL A 221 -11.46 -2.63 -5.47
N VAL A 222 -11.04 -1.38 -5.24
CA VAL A 222 -11.95 -0.33 -4.75
C VAL A 222 -13.00 0.05 -5.81
N MET A 223 -12.64 0.00 -7.09
CA MET A 223 -13.54 0.26 -8.21
C MET A 223 -14.63 -0.79 -8.42
N LEU A 224 -14.51 -1.98 -7.81
CA LEU A 224 -15.58 -2.99 -7.83
C LEU A 224 -16.80 -2.59 -6.97
N HIS A 225 -16.67 -1.59 -6.09
CA HIS A 225 -17.75 -1.21 -5.18
C HIS A 225 -18.68 -0.13 -5.79
N PRO A 226 -20.02 -0.33 -5.85
CA PRO A 226 -20.96 0.53 -6.59
C PRO A 226 -21.01 2.01 -6.17
N ALA A 227 -20.56 2.31 -4.94
CA ALA A 227 -20.59 3.66 -4.39
C ALA A 227 -19.49 4.60 -4.95
N PHE A 228 -18.50 4.08 -5.66
CA PHE A 228 -17.36 4.86 -6.16
C PHE A 228 -17.39 4.97 -7.68
N ARG A 229 -17.09 6.18 -8.20
CA ARG A 229 -17.05 6.43 -9.66
C ARG A 229 -15.66 6.37 -10.26
N THR A 230 -14.64 6.68 -9.46
CA THR A 230 -13.22 6.64 -9.83
C THR A 230 -12.43 6.47 -8.54
N ALA A 231 -11.43 5.59 -8.55
CA ALA A 231 -10.41 5.47 -7.53
C ALA A 231 -9.07 5.87 -8.15
N SER A 232 -8.22 6.51 -7.35
CA SER A 232 -6.80 6.66 -7.66
C SER A 232 -6.02 6.60 -6.34
N LEU A 233 -5.13 5.62 -6.22
CA LEU A 233 -4.13 5.47 -5.20
C LEU A 233 -2.83 6.06 -5.74
N SER A 234 -2.32 7.08 -5.07
CA SER A 234 -1.00 7.60 -5.42
C SER A 234 -0.08 7.43 -4.24
N CYS A 235 1.07 6.81 -4.45
CA CYS A 235 2.24 7.19 -3.68
C CYS A 235 2.64 8.58 -4.15
N ARG A 236 2.25 9.60 -3.41
CA ARG A 236 3.02 10.83 -3.53
C ARG A 236 4.32 10.51 -2.85
N ARG A 237 5.46 10.80 -3.51
CA ARG A 237 6.88 10.68 -3.04
C ARG A 237 7.17 11.28 -1.66
N VAL A 238 6.11 11.69 -0.98
CA VAL A 238 6.07 12.59 0.12
C VAL A 238 5.10 12.10 1.22
N CYS A 239 4.03 11.34 0.95
CA CYS A 239 2.90 11.17 1.91
C CYS A 239 2.58 9.79 2.47
N GLY A 240 3.18 8.71 1.96
CA GLY A 240 2.56 7.40 2.11
C GLY A 240 1.25 7.28 1.31
N LEU A 241 0.56 6.17 1.51
CA LEU A 241 -0.55 5.67 0.68
C LEU A 241 -1.77 6.60 0.71
N GLY A 242 -2.03 7.36 -0.36
CA GLY A 242 -3.21 8.23 -0.46
C GLY A 242 -4.25 7.68 -1.43
N LEU A 243 -5.37 7.16 -0.93
CA LEU A 243 -6.53 6.76 -1.74
C LEU A 243 -7.48 7.94 -1.93
N ARG A 244 -7.64 8.43 -3.17
CA ARG A 244 -8.66 9.45 -3.52
C ARG A 244 -9.89 8.76 -4.10
N LEU A 245 -11.02 8.94 -3.42
CA LEU A 245 -12.34 8.43 -3.84
C LEU A 245 -13.27 9.58 -4.20
N ARG A 246 -14.04 9.46 -5.28
CA ARG A 246 -15.05 10.44 -5.70
C ARG A 246 -16.46 9.85 -5.59
N LEU A 247 -17.28 10.47 -4.73
CA LEU A 247 -18.68 10.08 -4.46
C LEU A 247 -19.67 10.83 -5.37
N PRO A 248 -20.87 10.29 -5.62
CA PRO A 248 -21.89 10.94 -6.45
C PRO A 248 -22.70 11.99 -5.68
N LEU A 249 -22.25 13.27 -5.70
CA LEU A 249 -22.98 14.49 -5.28
C LEU A 249 -23.61 14.53 -3.85
N PRO A 250 -23.84 15.73 -3.27
CA PRO A 250 -24.12 15.85 -1.84
C PRO A 250 -25.62 15.68 -1.57
N THR A 251 -26.01 14.54 -1.00
CA THR A 251 -27.26 14.48 -0.22
C THR A 251 -26.92 14.22 1.24
N THR A 252 -27.57 15.00 2.10
CA THR A 252 -27.37 15.15 3.54
C THR A 252 -27.57 13.87 4.35
N THR A 253 -27.90 12.75 3.72
CA THR A 253 -28.23 11.47 4.37
C THR A 253 -27.04 10.52 4.53
N MET A 254 -25.83 10.83 4.02
CA MET A 254 -24.68 9.91 4.04
C MET A 254 -23.59 10.16 5.11
N ARG A 255 -23.87 10.86 6.21
CA ARG A 255 -22.90 10.95 7.33
C ARG A 255 -22.78 9.65 8.15
N ARG A 256 -23.75 8.74 8.08
CA ARG A 256 -23.69 7.44 8.76
C ARG A 256 -23.06 6.32 7.91
N ALA A 257 -23.12 6.42 6.57
CA ALA A 257 -22.49 5.46 5.67
C ALA A 257 -20.98 5.71 5.49
N ALA A 258 -20.54 6.97 5.49
CA ALA A 258 -19.12 7.33 5.39
C ALA A 258 -18.28 6.89 6.61
N LEU A 259 -18.90 6.75 7.78
CA LEU A 259 -18.22 6.31 9.00
C LEU A 259 -18.10 4.78 9.10
N ALA A 260 -18.94 4.03 8.38
CA ALA A 260 -18.87 2.56 8.32
C ALA A 260 -17.79 2.05 7.35
N PHE A 261 -17.27 2.89 6.45
CA PHE A 261 -16.29 2.50 5.42
C PHE A 261 -14.85 2.96 5.69
N ALA A 262 -14.58 3.69 6.79
CA ALA A 262 -13.22 3.97 7.25
C ALA A 262 -12.47 2.71 7.77
N LEU A 263 -13.15 1.55 7.81
CA LEU A 263 -12.60 0.25 8.19
C LEU A 263 -12.42 -0.72 7.00
N LEU A 264 -12.61 -0.26 5.76
CA LEU A 264 -12.62 -1.13 4.58
C LEU A 264 -11.30 -1.35 3.81
N PRO A 265 -10.07 -1.13 4.33
CA PRO A 265 -8.87 -1.70 3.70
C PRO A 265 -8.62 -3.19 4.06
N VAL A 266 -9.41 -3.78 4.97
CA VAL A 266 -9.13 -5.14 5.51
C VAL A 266 -10.18 -6.19 5.12
N ALA A 267 -11.37 -5.81 4.64
CA ALA A 267 -12.48 -6.75 4.49
C ALA A 267 -12.65 -7.39 3.09
N LEU A 268 -11.96 -6.92 2.03
CA LEU A 268 -12.22 -7.43 0.66
C LEU A 268 -11.28 -8.53 0.15
N VAL A 269 -10.18 -8.84 0.84
CA VAL A 269 -9.33 -10.00 0.48
C VAL A 269 -9.92 -11.32 0.97
N ALA A 270 -10.82 -11.32 1.97
CA ALA A 270 -11.42 -12.54 2.50
C ALA A 270 -12.77 -12.96 1.84
N GLY A 271 -13.40 -12.10 1.04
CA GLY A 271 -14.76 -12.34 0.53
C GLY A 271 -14.86 -13.14 -0.79
N ALA A 272 -13.77 -13.31 -1.53
CA ALA A 272 -13.79 -13.95 -2.84
C ALA A 272 -13.68 -15.50 -2.80
N LEU A 273 -13.57 -16.11 -1.62
CA LEU A 273 -13.40 -17.57 -1.46
C LEU A 273 -14.57 -18.30 -0.77
N SER A 274 -15.64 -17.61 -0.34
CA SER A 274 -16.70 -18.24 0.48
C SER A 274 -18.13 -18.01 -0.02
N THR A 275 -18.37 -18.11 -1.33
CA THR A 275 -19.74 -18.24 -1.89
C THR A 275 -20.02 -19.65 -2.41
N ARG A 276 -19.55 -20.65 -1.68
CA ARG A 276 -20.20 -21.96 -1.63
C ARG A 276 -20.27 -22.35 -0.15
N ASP A 277 -21.45 -22.80 0.26
CA ASP A 277 -21.83 -23.27 1.60
C ASP A 277 -22.52 -22.23 2.52
N ALA A 278 -23.84 -22.12 2.27
CA ALA A 278 -24.94 -22.27 3.22
C ALA A 278 -24.77 -21.67 4.64
N VAL A 279 -25.61 -20.72 5.05
CA VAL A 279 -26.95 -21.00 5.63
C VAL A 279 -26.88 -22.08 6.70
N ALA A 280 -26.57 -21.70 7.94
CA ALA A 280 -27.05 -22.37 9.15
C ALA A 280 -26.79 -21.54 10.42
N GLN A 281 -27.86 -21.33 11.19
CA GLN A 281 -27.91 -21.15 12.64
C GLN A 281 -27.66 -19.74 13.23
N THR A 282 -28.79 -19.04 13.35
CA THR A 282 -29.14 -18.10 14.43
C THR A 282 -29.48 -18.83 15.74
N ASN A 283 -29.38 -18.07 16.85
CA ASN A 283 -29.78 -18.34 18.25
C ASN A 283 -28.71 -19.10 19.08
N THR A 284 -28.27 -18.67 20.27
CA THR A 284 -28.99 -18.05 21.39
C THR A 284 -28.08 -17.19 22.29
N LEU A 285 -28.60 -16.05 22.73
CA LEU A 285 -28.22 -15.35 23.95
C LEU A 285 -28.65 -16.16 25.19
N THR A 286 -27.88 -16.10 26.28
CA THR A 286 -28.32 -15.71 27.65
C THR A 286 -27.26 -16.09 28.69
N GLY A 287 -27.11 -15.27 29.74
CA GLY A 287 -26.54 -15.70 31.01
C GLY A 287 -25.47 -14.78 31.59
N ALA A 288 -25.88 -13.66 32.18
CA ALA A 288 -25.03 -12.81 33.02
C ALA A 288 -24.89 -13.39 34.44
N SER A 289 -23.71 -13.23 35.05
CA SER A 289 -23.59 -12.90 36.48
C SER A 289 -22.17 -12.42 36.82
N THR A 290 -22.10 -11.40 37.68
CA THR A 290 -20.92 -10.80 38.33
C THR A 290 -21.35 -10.46 39.78
N PRO A 291 -20.44 -10.09 40.70
CA PRO A 291 -19.10 -10.61 41.01
C PRO A 291 -18.93 -10.88 42.52
N ALA A 292 -17.78 -11.42 42.95
CA ALA A 292 -17.35 -11.31 44.34
C ALA A 292 -15.82 -11.09 44.45
N THR A 293 -15.45 -10.03 45.14
CA THR A 293 -14.08 -9.64 45.54
C THR A 293 -13.72 -10.32 46.88
N PRO A 294 -12.46 -10.72 47.10
CA PRO A 294 -11.67 -10.06 48.17
C PRO A 294 -10.22 -9.83 47.70
N GLY A 295 -9.54 -8.73 48.02
CA GLY A 295 -9.09 -8.37 49.36
C GLY A 295 -7.57 -8.58 49.43
N ALA A 296 -6.81 -7.48 49.39
CA ALA A 296 -5.35 -7.46 49.27
C ALA A 296 -4.61 -8.08 50.46
N ASN A 297 -3.44 -8.69 50.19
CA ASN A 297 -2.28 -8.64 51.08
C ASN A 297 -0.99 -8.91 50.30
N ALA A 298 -0.09 -7.93 50.29
CA ALA A 298 1.24 -8.00 49.72
C ALA A 298 2.23 -8.53 50.76
N THR A 299 2.94 -9.60 50.44
CA THR A 299 4.26 -9.91 51.01
C THR A 299 5.12 -10.55 49.92
N SER A 300 6.33 -10.03 49.75
CA SER A 300 7.31 -10.48 48.77
C SER A 300 7.94 -11.79 49.21
N ASN A 301 7.68 -12.88 48.49
CA ASN A 301 8.46 -14.11 48.50
C ASN A 301 8.65 -14.55 47.04
N ALA A 302 9.85 -15.03 46.70
CA ALA A 302 10.09 -15.67 45.41
C ALA A 302 9.11 -16.86 45.28
N ALA A 303 8.31 -16.85 44.22
CA ALA A 303 7.24 -17.83 44.00
C ALA A 303 7.82 -19.22 43.70
N SER A 304 7.21 -20.28 44.26
CA SER A 304 7.53 -21.66 43.89
C SER A 304 7.10 -21.93 42.44
N PRO A 305 7.71 -22.86 41.69
CA PRO A 305 7.30 -23.18 40.32
C PRO A 305 5.79 -23.47 40.16
N ALA A 306 5.17 -24.08 41.18
CA ALA A 306 3.73 -24.32 41.22
C ALA A 306 2.89 -23.02 41.36
N ASP A 307 3.39 -22.02 42.08
CA ASP A 307 2.70 -20.73 42.25
C ASP A 307 2.76 -19.90 40.96
N VAL A 308 3.86 -19.98 40.22
CA VAL A 308 4.01 -19.35 38.89
C VAL A 308 3.01 -19.95 37.90
N ASP A 309 2.87 -21.27 37.87
CA ASP A 309 1.98 -21.98 36.93
C ASP A 309 0.49 -21.67 37.18
N VAL A 310 0.10 -21.53 38.46
CA VAL A 310 -1.26 -21.13 38.86
C VAL A 310 -1.55 -19.67 38.46
N ASP A 311 -0.60 -18.76 38.65
CA ASP A 311 -0.77 -17.34 38.26
C ASP A 311 -0.85 -17.16 36.74
N VAL A 312 0.00 -17.88 35.99
CA VAL A 312 -0.02 -17.90 34.51
C VAL A 312 -1.35 -18.44 33.99
N SER A 313 -1.87 -19.52 34.59
CA SER A 313 -3.18 -20.09 34.23
C SER A 313 -4.33 -19.11 34.50
N ARG A 314 -4.30 -18.39 35.62
CA ARG A 314 -5.29 -17.35 35.94
C ARG A 314 -5.22 -16.20 34.93
N LEU A 315 -4.02 -15.73 34.59
CA LEU A 315 -3.82 -14.70 33.56
C LEU A 315 -4.37 -15.15 32.20
N ALA A 316 -4.09 -16.39 31.78
CA ALA A 316 -4.58 -16.95 30.52
C ALA A 316 -6.11 -17.00 30.45
N ALA A 317 -6.79 -17.24 31.58
CA ALA A 317 -8.26 -17.30 31.67
C ALA A 317 -8.95 -15.92 31.67
N LEU A 318 -8.21 -14.82 31.88
CA LEU A 318 -8.79 -13.48 31.88
C LEU A 318 -9.27 -13.07 30.46
N PRO A 319 -10.35 -12.28 30.35
CA PRO A 319 -10.74 -11.66 29.09
C PRO A 319 -9.62 -10.79 28.51
N VAL A 320 -9.53 -10.68 27.18
CA VAL A 320 -8.53 -9.86 26.45
C VAL A 320 -8.36 -8.45 27.03
N ALA A 321 -9.47 -7.80 27.42
CA ALA A 321 -9.48 -6.48 28.03
C ALA A 321 -8.70 -6.44 29.36
N ALA A 322 -8.94 -7.43 30.21
CA ALA A 322 -8.34 -7.54 31.53
C ALA A 322 -6.87 -7.95 31.43
N GLN A 323 -6.50 -8.80 30.47
CA GLN A 323 -5.10 -9.12 30.18
C GLN A 323 -4.30 -7.88 29.75
N ALA A 324 -4.85 -7.04 28.86
CA ALA A 324 -4.20 -5.80 28.44
C ALA A 324 -4.04 -4.80 29.61
N GLN A 325 -5.05 -4.70 30.49
CA GLN A 325 -5.00 -3.87 31.70
C GLN A 325 -3.97 -4.39 32.70
N TRP A 326 -3.92 -5.71 32.91
CA TRP A 326 -2.92 -6.37 33.74
C TRP A 326 -1.51 -6.05 33.25
N LEU A 327 -1.23 -6.20 31.95
CA LEU A 327 0.09 -5.91 31.38
C LEU A 327 0.49 -4.45 31.57
N SER A 328 -0.46 -3.52 31.34
CA SER A 328 -0.24 -2.09 31.58
C SER A 328 0.06 -1.81 33.06
N HIS A 329 -0.67 -2.44 33.98
CA HIS A 329 -0.45 -2.29 35.42
C HIS A 329 0.91 -2.83 35.84
N ALA A 330 1.23 -4.08 35.47
CA ALA A 330 2.46 -4.77 35.86
C ALA A 330 3.72 -4.03 35.37
N ILE A 331 3.66 -3.42 34.18
CA ILE A 331 4.75 -2.58 33.66
C ILE A 331 4.84 -1.26 34.43
N LYS A 332 3.72 -0.55 34.62
CA LYS A 332 3.70 0.77 35.28
C LYS A 332 4.03 0.71 36.77
N SER A 333 3.66 -0.38 37.45
CA SER A 333 4.03 -0.66 38.85
C SER A 333 5.50 -1.08 38.98
N GLY A 334 6.14 -1.46 37.88
CA GLY A 334 7.48 -2.03 37.85
C GLY A 334 7.55 -3.47 38.38
N GLU A 335 6.41 -4.13 38.60
CA GLU A 335 6.36 -5.52 39.03
C GLU A 335 6.91 -6.45 37.96
N LEU A 336 6.54 -6.25 36.69
CA LEU A 336 6.99 -7.10 35.59
C LEU A 336 8.52 -7.08 35.45
N ALA A 337 9.14 -5.92 35.67
CA ALA A 337 10.59 -5.75 35.57
C ALA A 337 11.38 -6.42 36.70
N LYS A 338 10.73 -6.78 37.82
CA LYS A 338 11.35 -7.47 38.97
C LYS A 338 11.34 -8.99 38.85
N LEU A 339 10.54 -9.54 37.94
CA LEU A 339 10.45 -10.97 37.70
C LEU A 339 11.71 -11.51 37.01
N SER A 340 11.96 -12.81 37.18
CA SER A 340 12.97 -13.54 36.40
C SER A 340 12.59 -13.59 34.91
N ASP A 341 13.56 -13.87 34.03
CA ASP A 341 13.31 -13.95 32.58
C ASP A 341 12.25 -15.02 32.25
N ASP A 342 12.32 -16.18 32.89
CA ASP A 342 11.39 -17.29 32.69
C ASP A 342 9.96 -16.93 33.12
N GLU A 343 9.81 -16.23 34.24
CA GLU A 343 8.51 -15.76 34.73
C GLU A 343 7.87 -14.72 33.82
N ILE A 344 8.68 -13.86 33.19
CA ILE A 344 8.21 -12.87 32.20
C ILE A 344 7.78 -13.62 30.94
N VAL A 345 8.61 -14.51 30.42
CA VAL A 345 8.31 -15.29 29.20
C VAL A 345 7.01 -16.08 29.38
N ALA A 346 6.84 -16.79 30.50
CA ALA A 346 5.63 -17.58 30.78
C ALA A 346 4.36 -16.72 30.79
N ARG A 347 4.40 -15.55 31.45
CA ARG A 347 3.25 -14.63 31.49
C ARG A 347 2.95 -14.00 30.13
N MET A 348 3.98 -13.64 29.37
CA MET A 348 3.81 -13.09 28.03
C MET A 348 3.27 -14.13 27.04
N GLN A 349 3.65 -15.41 27.17
CA GLN A 349 3.10 -16.52 26.38
C GLN A 349 1.61 -16.79 26.70
N ALA A 350 1.21 -16.60 27.96
CA ALA A 350 -0.19 -16.76 28.38
C ALA A 350 -1.13 -15.69 27.82
N LEU A 351 -0.61 -14.51 27.45
CA LEU A 351 -1.43 -13.46 26.84
C LEU A 351 -2.05 -13.92 25.52
N GLN A 352 -3.30 -13.54 25.29
CA GLN A 352 -3.96 -13.66 24.00
C GLN A 352 -3.36 -12.63 23.02
N ALA A 353 -3.28 -12.95 21.73
CA ALA A 353 -2.65 -12.08 20.73
C ALA A 353 -3.29 -10.67 20.70
N ASP A 354 -4.62 -10.60 20.78
CA ASP A 354 -5.37 -9.34 20.82
C ASP A 354 -5.10 -8.52 22.11
N ALA A 355 -4.66 -9.14 23.20
CA ALA A 355 -4.36 -8.43 24.45
C ALA A 355 -3.10 -7.57 24.31
N LEU A 356 -2.07 -8.08 23.64
CA LEU A 356 -0.85 -7.32 23.32
C LEU A 356 -1.16 -6.13 22.41
N VAL A 357 -1.91 -6.35 21.34
CA VAL A 357 -2.33 -5.28 20.42
C VAL A 357 -3.11 -4.21 21.16
N ARG A 358 -4.07 -4.62 22.00
CA ARG A 358 -4.89 -3.69 22.79
C ARG A 358 -4.05 -2.89 23.78
N PHE A 359 -3.08 -3.54 24.43
CA PHE A 359 -2.11 -2.88 25.31
C PHE A 359 -1.31 -1.81 24.55
N LEU A 360 -0.69 -2.16 23.43
CA LEU A 360 0.13 -1.23 22.64
C LEU A 360 -0.68 -0.03 22.10
N LYS A 361 -1.93 -0.25 21.69
CA LYS A 361 -2.84 0.84 21.29
C LYS A 361 -3.16 1.77 22.45
N ALA A 362 -3.39 1.22 23.64
CA ALA A 362 -3.68 2.01 24.83
C ALA A 362 -2.46 2.84 25.28
N GLU A 363 -1.26 2.27 25.27
CA GLU A 363 -0.03 3.01 25.62
C GLU A 363 0.31 4.10 24.59
N SER A 364 0.09 3.83 23.30
CA SER A 364 0.21 4.86 22.26
C SER A 364 -0.80 6.00 22.46
N ALA A 365 -2.06 5.67 22.76
CA ALA A 365 -3.09 6.69 23.04
C ALA A 365 -2.80 7.53 24.30
N ALA A 366 -2.02 7.03 25.26
CA ALA A 366 -1.58 7.76 26.44
C ALA A 366 -0.43 8.78 26.14
N LEU A 367 0.11 8.75 24.92
CA LEU A 367 1.10 9.67 24.38
C LEU A 367 0.48 10.52 23.25
N PRO A 368 -0.42 11.46 23.57
CA PRO A 368 -1.07 12.26 22.53
C PRO A 368 -0.09 13.17 21.79
N GLU A 369 1.00 13.57 22.45
CA GLU A 369 2.06 14.41 21.90
C GLU A 369 3.41 14.00 22.50
N TYR A 370 4.40 13.76 21.64
CA TYR A 370 5.70 13.26 22.04
C TYR A 370 6.78 13.52 20.98
N GLN A 371 8.04 13.32 21.37
CA GLN A 371 9.17 13.17 20.46
C GLN A 371 10.02 11.97 20.84
N TYR A 372 10.81 11.50 19.89
CA TYR A 372 11.85 10.52 20.12
C TYR A 372 12.97 10.67 19.08
N GLU A 373 14.14 10.11 19.37
CA GLU A 373 15.18 9.87 18.37
C GLU A 373 15.10 8.39 17.98
N LEU A 374 15.33 8.06 16.72
CA LEU A 374 15.50 6.68 16.29
C LEU A 374 16.82 6.52 15.55
N THR A 375 17.39 5.33 15.68
CA THR A 375 18.47 4.87 14.81
C THR A 375 17.87 3.85 13.85
N ARG A 376 18.07 4.04 12.55
CA ARG A 376 17.62 3.12 11.51
C ARG A 376 18.81 2.64 10.71
N HIS A 377 18.90 1.34 10.56
CA HIS A 377 19.83 0.70 9.65
C HIS A 377 19.01 -0.20 8.74
N GLU A 378 19.17 -0.02 7.43
CA GLU A 378 18.41 -0.83 6.46
C GLU A 378 19.28 -1.21 5.27
N ARG A 379 18.89 -2.30 4.60
CA ARG A 379 19.46 -2.70 3.31
C ARG A 379 18.76 -1.95 2.19
N ILE A 380 19.50 -1.08 1.51
CA ILE A 380 19.05 -0.38 0.31
C ILE A 380 19.80 -1.00 -0.87
N ASN A 381 19.08 -1.51 -1.87
CA ASN A 381 19.66 -2.23 -3.02
C ASN A 381 20.63 -3.36 -2.58
N ASN A 382 20.21 -4.17 -1.59
CA ASN A 382 21.02 -5.24 -0.99
C ASN A 382 22.32 -4.81 -0.30
N GLN A 383 22.51 -3.51 -0.03
CA GLN A 383 23.67 -3.00 0.69
C GLN A 383 23.24 -2.30 1.98
N TRP A 384 23.93 -2.61 3.07
CA TRP A 384 23.76 -1.88 4.32
C TRP A 384 24.36 -0.49 4.23
N GLN A 385 23.72 0.46 4.88
CA GLN A 385 24.29 1.80 5.05
C GLN A 385 25.61 1.69 5.83
N THR A 386 26.62 2.50 5.48
CA THR A 386 27.88 2.54 6.24
C THR A 386 27.66 3.05 7.66
N THR A 387 26.80 4.05 7.80
CA THR A 387 26.39 4.64 9.07
C THR A 387 24.87 4.57 9.15
N PRO A 388 24.28 4.00 10.23
CA PRO A 388 22.85 4.06 10.45
C PRO A 388 22.34 5.50 10.48
N ASP A 389 21.18 5.74 9.90
CA ASP A 389 20.52 7.03 10.02
C ASP A 389 20.05 7.27 11.44
N ARG A 390 20.19 8.52 11.89
CA ARG A 390 19.56 9.00 13.11
C ARG A 390 18.44 9.94 12.74
N VAL A 391 17.24 9.71 13.25
CA VAL A 391 16.06 10.52 12.91
C VAL A 391 15.43 11.07 14.19
N LEU A 392 15.25 12.38 14.26
CA LEU A 392 14.42 13.02 15.27
C LEU A 392 12.97 13.03 14.77
N VAL A 393 12.03 12.54 15.57
CA VAL A 393 10.61 12.51 15.24
C VAL A 393 9.81 13.22 16.32
N LYS A 394 8.88 14.09 15.90
CA LYS A 394 7.90 14.79 16.75
C LYS A 394 6.50 14.44 16.26
N ILE A 395 5.60 14.10 17.17
CA ILE A 395 4.25 13.64 16.84
C ILE A 395 3.21 14.32 17.73
N ARG A 396 2.10 14.71 17.11
CA ARG A 396 0.78 14.89 17.72
C ARG A 396 -0.16 13.86 17.09
N GLU A 397 -0.82 13.05 17.91
CA GLU A 397 -1.70 11.96 17.45
C GLU A 397 -3.08 12.46 17.01
N LYS A 398 -3.56 13.57 17.61
CA LYS A 398 -4.89 14.14 17.33
C LYS A 398 -4.89 15.68 17.40
N PRO A 399 -5.08 16.38 16.27
CA PRO A 399 -5.03 15.84 14.91
C PRO A 399 -3.64 15.23 14.60
N LEU A 400 -3.57 14.22 13.72
CA LEU A 400 -2.30 13.59 13.33
C LEU A 400 -1.38 14.59 12.63
N GLN A 401 -0.28 14.93 13.30
CA GLN A 401 0.77 15.79 12.78
C GLN A 401 2.13 15.18 13.13
N ILE A 402 3.02 15.16 12.15
CA ILE A 402 4.34 14.51 12.28
C ILE A 402 5.39 15.45 11.71
N TYR A 403 6.50 15.60 12.43
CA TYR A 403 7.73 16.16 11.89
C TYR A 403 8.85 15.15 12.09
N ALA A 404 9.63 14.89 11.05
CA ALA A 404 10.82 14.04 11.14
C ALA A 404 12.02 14.74 10.52
N LYS A 405 13.21 14.53 11.09
CA LYS A 405 14.47 15.09 10.59
C LYS A 405 15.58 14.06 10.68
N TRP A 406 16.24 13.80 9.56
CA TRP A 406 17.44 13.00 9.52
C TRP A 406 18.62 13.85 9.99
N LEU A 407 19.15 13.46 11.13
CA LEU A 407 20.28 14.08 11.80
C LEU A 407 21.58 13.80 11.01
N PRO A 408 22.67 14.54 11.31
CA PRO A 408 23.96 14.35 10.65
C PRO A 408 24.49 12.91 10.66
N ASP A 409 25.44 12.65 9.75
CA ASP A 409 26.28 11.45 9.65
C ASP A 409 25.64 10.21 8.98
N GLY A 410 24.31 10.20 8.81
CA GLY A 410 23.57 9.15 8.07
C GLY A 410 23.48 9.38 6.56
N ALA A 411 23.12 8.34 5.81
CA ALA A 411 22.95 8.38 4.36
C ALA A 411 21.87 9.39 3.91
N HIS A 412 20.90 9.67 4.76
CA HIS A 412 19.80 10.60 4.50
C HIS A 412 19.92 11.91 5.29
N SER A 413 21.10 12.21 5.83
CA SER A 413 21.38 13.43 6.60
C SER A 413 20.83 14.70 5.93
N GLY A 414 20.13 15.52 6.72
CA GLY A 414 19.55 16.79 6.27
C GLY A 414 18.18 16.69 5.63
N GLN A 415 17.65 15.49 5.39
CA GLN A 415 16.26 15.33 4.97
C GLN A 415 15.31 15.69 6.11
N GLU A 416 14.19 16.32 5.76
CA GLU A 416 13.13 16.68 6.69
C GLU A 416 11.77 16.28 6.13
N ILE A 417 10.85 15.93 7.02
CA ILE A 417 9.46 15.60 6.71
C ILE A 417 8.53 16.38 7.61
N ILE A 418 7.41 16.84 7.05
CA ILE A 418 6.29 17.34 7.83
C ILE A 418 4.95 16.90 7.25
N TYR A 419 4.08 16.42 8.13
CA TYR A 419 2.71 16.01 7.86
C TYR A 419 1.76 16.75 8.81
N ASP A 420 0.65 17.24 8.28
CA ASP A 420 -0.41 17.88 9.08
C ASP A 420 -1.78 17.54 8.47
N GLU A 421 -2.52 16.65 9.14
CA GLU A 421 -3.82 16.19 8.63
C GLU A 421 -4.87 17.31 8.57
N THR A 422 -4.72 18.39 9.35
CA THR A 422 -5.72 19.46 9.39
C THR A 422 -5.62 20.41 8.20
N LYS A 423 -4.38 20.68 7.76
CA LYS A 423 -4.10 21.60 6.66
C LYS A 423 -4.06 20.86 5.34
N ARG A 424 -3.42 19.69 5.34
CA ARG A 424 -3.07 18.94 4.14
C ARG A 424 -3.19 17.44 4.40
N PRO A 425 -4.40 16.92 4.64
CA PRO A 425 -4.61 15.48 4.89
C PRO A 425 -4.14 14.56 3.75
N LYS A 426 -3.83 15.14 2.58
CA LYS A 426 -3.41 14.44 1.36
C LYS A 426 -2.03 14.88 0.87
N GLU A 427 -1.32 15.70 1.65
CA GLU A 427 0.02 16.18 1.34
C GLU A 427 0.92 16.11 2.57
N THR A 428 2.18 15.86 2.31
CA THR A 428 3.27 15.71 3.27
C THR A 428 4.48 16.25 2.52
N TYR A 429 5.51 16.67 3.22
CA TYR A 429 6.79 17.13 2.65
C TYR A 429 7.89 16.13 3.04
N GLY A 430 8.81 15.76 2.13
CA GLY A 430 9.80 14.65 2.25
C GLY A 430 9.27 13.20 2.22
N HIS A 431 10.12 12.21 1.88
CA HIS A 431 9.74 10.78 1.70
C HIS A 431 9.63 10.02 3.03
N LEU A 432 8.42 9.61 3.46
CA LEU A 432 8.29 8.74 4.64
C LEU A 432 8.91 7.37 4.39
N GLY A 433 10.06 7.12 5.00
CA GLY A 433 10.75 5.83 4.94
C GLY A 433 10.06 4.69 5.70
N GLY A 434 8.88 4.85 6.31
CA GLY A 434 8.21 3.78 7.07
C GLY A 434 7.68 4.24 8.43
N ILE A 435 7.67 3.32 9.40
CA ILE A 435 7.06 3.46 10.74
C ILE A 435 7.58 4.69 11.48
N LEU A 436 6.75 5.74 11.64
CA LEU A 436 7.07 6.92 12.45
C LEU A 436 6.27 7.01 13.77
N GLY A 437 5.26 6.17 14.00
CA GLY A 437 4.41 6.26 15.20
C GLY A 437 4.36 4.94 15.98
N PHE A 438 4.18 4.99 17.30
CA PHE A 438 3.97 3.78 18.09
C PHE A 438 2.59 3.16 17.82
N ALA A 439 1.60 3.99 17.46
CA ALA A 439 0.30 3.52 17.00
C ALA A 439 0.42 2.63 15.77
N PHE A 440 1.30 2.99 14.82
CA PHE A 440 1.56 2.22 13.60
C PHE A 440 2.09 0.80 13.92
N ILE A 441 2.97 0.67 14.92
CA ILE A 441 3.51 -0.64 15.34
C ILE A 441 2.38 -1.56 15.83
N ALA A 442 1.47 -1.02 16.63
CA ALA A 442 0.32 -1.77 17.13
C ALA A 442 -0.63 -2.17 15.99
N GLU A 443 -0.78 -1.32 14.97
CA GLU A 443 -1.57 -1.61 13.78
C GLU A 443 -0.93 -2.68 12.90
N GLN A 444 0.40 -2.67 12.74
CA GLN A 444 1.14 -3.67 11.98
C GLN A 444 1.01 -5.07 12.62
N ILE A 445 1.24 -5.19 13.94
CA ILE A 445 1.08 -6.46 14.65
C ILE A 445 -0.37 -6.97 14.52
N ALA A 446 -1.35 -6.05 14.62
CA ALA A 446 -2.75 -6.41 14.44
C ALA A 446 -3.06 -6.87 13.01
N HIS A 447 -2.42 -6.27 12.01
CA HIS A 447 -2.56 -6.66 10.61
C HIS A 447 -2.01 -8.07 10.38
N ASP A 448 -0.75 -8.32 10.76
CA ASP A 448 -0.09 -9.62 10.59
C ASP A 448 -0.86 -10.72 11.35
N GLY A 449 -1.32 -10.45 12.57
CA GLY A 449 -2.14 -11.39 13.35
C GLY A 449 -3.43 -11.79 12.63
N ARG A 450 -4.15 -10.84 11.99
CA ARG A 450 -5.33 -11.17 11.18
C ARG A 450 -4.98 -12.00 9.94
N SER A 451 -3.84 -11.72 9.30
CA SER A 451 -3.36 -12.51 8.16
C SER A 451 -3.01 -13.94 8.59
N PHE A 452 -2.32 -14.11 9.72
CA PHE A 452 -2.03 -15.43 10.29
C PHE A 452 -3.30 -16.21 10.61
N ARG A 453 -4.29 -15.57 11.25
CA ARG A 453 -5.61 -16.18 11.51
C ARG A 453 -6.27 -16.66 10.21
N ALA A 454 -6.25 -15.84 9.16
CA ALA A 454 -6.83 -16.18 7.87
C ALA A 454 -6.10 -17.35 7.18
N ALA A 455 -4.80 -17.48 7.41
CA ALA A 455 -3.97 -18.57 6.90
C ALA A 455 -3.95 -19.83 7.80
N GLY A 456 -4.68 -19.83 8.92
CA GLY A 456 -4.64 -20.91 9.91
C GLY A 456 -3.32 -21.02 10.69
N LEU A 457 -2.51 -19.95 10.71
CA LEU A 457 -1.25 -19.84 11.44
C LEU A 457 -1.46 -19.25 12.85
N PRO A 458 -0.55 -19.53 13.81
CA PRO A 458 -0.62 -18.95 15.14
C PRO A 458 -0.46 -17.42 15.11
N GLU A 459 -1.39 -16.70 15.72
CA GLU A 459 -1.34 -15.24 15.84
C GLU A 459 -0.32 -14.76 16.90
N LYS A 460 0.00 -15.65 17.84
CA LYS A 460 0.96 -15.38 18.91
C LYS A 460 2.39 -15.37 18.35
N PRO A 461 3.30 -14.61 19.00
CA PRO A 461 4.72 -14.72 18.68
C PRO A 461 5.17 -16.18 18.73
N ALA A 462 5.91 -16.62 17.71
CA ALA A 462 6.52 -17.95 17.65
C ALA A 462 7.61 -18.10 18.72
N ARG A 463 8.30 -17.00 19.06
CA ARG A 463 9.30 -16.97 20.15
C ARG A 463 9.13 -15.72 20.99
N ILE A 464 9.28 -15.87 22.31
CA ILE A 464 9.29 -14.79 23.29
C ILE A 464 10.54 -14.97 24.15
N SER A 465 11.31 -13.91 24.32
CA SER A 465 12.49 -13.90 25.18
C SER A 465 12.64 -12.55 25.88
N VAL A 466 13.49 -12.50 26.90
CA VAL A 466 13.95 -11.25 27.50
C VAL A 466 15.33 -10.92 26.93
N SER A 467 15.53 -9.67 26.57
CA SER A 467 16.78 -9.14 26.04
C SER A 467 17.17 -7.90 26.83
N GLU A 468 18.47 -7.71 27.06
CA GLU A 468 19.00 -6.48 27.65
C GLU A 468 19.97 -5.80 26.68
N ALA A 469 19.77 -4.52 26.42
CA ALA A 469 20.67 -3.71 25.61
C ALA A 469 20.76 -2.29 26.18
N ASN A 470 21.97 -1.74 26.29
CA ASN A 470 22.22 -0.40 26.83
C ASN A 470 21.56 -0.14 28.20
N GLY A 471 21.53 -1.16 29.07
CA GLY A 471 20.89 -1.09 30.39
C GLY A 471 19.35 -1.04 30.37
N VAL A 472 18.72 -1.35 29.23
CA VAL A 472 17.27 -1.45 29.10
C VAL A 472 16.90 -2.92 28.91
N ARG A 473 16.15 -3.46 29.86
CA ARG A 473 15.59 -4.82 29.81
C ARG A 473 14.26 -4.78 29.05
N MET A 474 14.12 -5.65 28.05
CA MET A 474 13.04 -5.62 27.07
C MET A 474 12.49 -7.04 26.85
N VAL A 475 11.19 -7.16 26.59
CA VAL A 475 10.64 -8.38 26.01
C VAL A 475 10.77 -8.32 24.49
N ALA A 476 11.36 -9.36 23.91
CA ALA A 476 11.46 -9.57 22.47
C ALA A 476 10.36 -10.53 22.03
N LEU A 477 9.56 -10.09 21.07
CA LEU A 477 8.45 -10.84 20.49
C LEU A 477 8.77 -11.11 19.03
N GLU A 478 8.88 -12.38 18.64
CA GLU A 478 9.23 -12.79 17.28
C GLU A 478 8.09 -13.53 16.60
N TRP A 479 7.81 -13.15 15.36
CA TRP A 479 6.89 -13.85 14.48
C TRP A 479 7.64 -14.40 13.27
N ASP A 480 7.27 -15.61 12.87
CA ASP A 480 7.69 -16.22 11.61
C ASP A 480 6.46 -16.26 10.69
N ALA A 481 6.57 -15.64 9.52
CA ALA A 481 5.52 -15.56 8.53
C ALA A 481 5.81 -16.51 7.36
N SER A 482 4.75 -17.05 6.74
CA SER A 482 4.88 -17.93 5.56
C SER A 482 5.43 -17.21 4.32
N SER A 483 5.35 -15.88 4.30
CA SER A 483 5.83 -15.02 3.23
C SER A 483 6.21 -13.65 3.80
N GLY A 484 7.03 -12.89 3.09
CA GLY A 484 7.20 -11.46 3.34
C GLY A 484 6.01 -10.64 2.80
N PRO A 485 6.13 -9.31 2.78
CA PRO A 485 5.13 -8.45 2.19
C PRO A 485 4.95 -8.69 0.68
N PRO A 486 3.80 -8.24 0.12
CA PRO A 486 2.81 -7.39 0.77
C PRO A 486 1.94 -8.09 1.83
N GLN A 487 2.00 -9.42 1.93
CA GLN A 487 1.12 -10.22 2.80
C GLN A 487 1.40 -10.11 4.31
N HIS A 488 2.66 -10.01 4.74
CA HIS A 488 3.06 -9.89 6.16
C HIS A 488 4.26 -8.96 6.28
N TYR A 489 4.50 -8.25 7.37
CA TYR A 489 5.62 -7.29 7.49
C TYR A 489 7.00 -7.77 7.03
N ALA A 490 7.35 -9.03 7.33
CA ALA A 490 8.59 -9.68 6.94
C ALA A 490 8.43 -11.21 7.10
N ASN A 491 9.28 -12.00 6.46
CA ASN A 491 9.32 -13.45 6.69
C ASN A 491 9.62 -13.80 8.15
N LYS A 492 10.44 -12.97 8.80
CA LYS A 492 10.57 -12.96 10.25
C LYS A 492 10.62 -11.52 10.73
N SER A 493 9.91 -11.23 11.81
CA SER A 493 9.92 -9.92 12.46
C SER A 493 10.15 -10.07 13.95
N ARG A 494 10.79 -9.07 14.56
CA ARG A 494 10.99 -8.98 16.01
C ARG A 494 10.62 -7.58 16.47
N VAL A 495 9.80 -7.50 17.52
CA VAL A 495 9.47 -6.25 18.20
C VAL A 495 10.00 -6.32 19.63
N LEU A 496 10.71 -5.26 20.04
CA LEU A 496 11.27 -5.12 21.37
C LEU A 496 10.42 -4.13 22.19
N ILE A 497 9.94 -4.53 23.36
CA ILE A 497 9.13 -3.69 24.26
C ILE A 497 9.87 -3.52 25.58
N ASP A 498 10.08 -2.28 26.01
CA ASP A 498 10.69 -1.93 27.31
C ASP A 498 9.85 -2.45 28.48
N LEU A 499 10.44 -3.24 29.38
CA LEU A 499 9.75 -3.80 30.54
C LEU A 499 9.39 -2.75 31.61
N LYS A 500 10.03 -1.57 31.57
CA LYS A 500 9.78 -0.46 32.51
C LYS A 500 8.76 0.53 31.98
N THR A 501 8.77 0.81 30.68
CA THR A 501 7.90 1.83 30.08
C THR A 501 6.77 1.26 29.24
N GLY A 502 6.86 0.00 28.82
CA GLY A 502 5.89 -0.65 27.93
C GLY A 502 5.95 -0.15 26.50
N ARG A 503 6.96 0.65 26.16
CA ARG A 503 7.10 1.29 24.85
C ARG A 503 7.94 0.44 23.91
N PRO A 504 7.65 0.48 22.61
CA PRO A 504 8.55 -0.08 21.60
C PRO A 504 9.96 0.54 21.71
N ARG A 505 10.97 -0.33 21.73
CA ARG A 505 12.40 0.03 21.76
C ARG A 505 13.13 -0.33 20.48
N GLY A 506 12.56 -1.24 19.69
CA GLY A 506 13.13 -1.57 18.40
C GLY A 506 12.27 -2.53 17.61
N ILE A 507 12.56 -2.57 16.32
CA ILE A 507 11.99 -3.49 15.34
C ILE A 507 13.14 -4.07 14.55
N GLU A 508 13.09 -5.36 14.25
CA GLU A 508 14.00 -6.01 13.32
C GLU A 508 13.20 -6.85 12.34
N ALA A 509 13.68 -6.92 11.10
CA ALA A 509 13.09 -7.72 10.04
C ALA A 509 14.14 -8.56 9.32
N TRP A 510 13.74 -9.74 8.87
CA TRP A 510 14.54 -10.64 8.06
C TRP A 510 13.76 -11.09 6.82
N ASP A 511 14.48 -11.31 5.72
CA ASP A 511 13.94 -11.86 4.47
C ASP A 511 13.78 -13.39 4.53
N ALA A 512 13.28 -13.97 3.44
CA ALA A 512 13.07 -15.40 3.28
C ALA A 512 14.36 -16.24 3.37
N THR A 513 15.54 -15.63 3.17
CA THR A 513 16.84 -16.29 3.30
C THR A 513 17.36 -16.27 4.75
N GLY A 514 16.64 -15.62 5.66
CA GLY A 514 17.05 -15.43 7.05
C GLY A 514 18.08 -14.32 7.24
N GLN A 515 18.32 -13.49 6.22
CA GLN A 515 19.19 -12.33 6.35
C GLN A 515 18.40 -11.13 6.87
N LYS A 516 19.01 -10.40 7.81
CA LYS A 516 18.40 -9.18 8.35
C LYS A 516 18.32 -8.14 7.23
N VAL A 517 17.19 -7.45 7.12
CA VAL A 517 16.94 -6.39 6.12
C VAL A 517 16.75 -5.02 6.75
N GLU A 518 16.32 -4.98 8.00
CA GLU A 518 16.04 -3.73 8.70
C GLU A 518 16.27 -3.90 10.21
N GLU A 519 16.79 -2.83 10.80
CA GLU A 519 16.88 -2.64 12.24
C GLU A 519 16.52 -1.20 12.60
N MET A 520 15.53 -1.05 13.47
CA MET A 520 15.16 0.22 14.08
C MET A 520 15.34 0.16 15.60
N ARG A 521 15.81 1.26 16.18
CA ARG A 521 15.93 1.46 17.62
C ARG A 521 15.32 2.80 18.00
N PHE A 522 14.38 2.78 18.93
CA PHE A 522 13.73 3.97 19.46
C PHE A 522 14.43 4.41 20.75
N GLU A 523 14.85 5.66 20.81
CA GLU A 523 15.64 6.26 21.88
C GLU A 523 15.04 7.59 22.34
N LYS A 524 15.38 8.01 23.57
CA LYS A 524 15.05 9.34 24.10
C LYS A 524 13.56 9.74 23.95
N VAL A 525 12.65 8.79 24.05
CA VAL A 525 11.20 9.02 23.97
C VAL A 525 10.75 9.94 25.11
N ARG A 526 10.21 11.11 24.78
CA ARG A 526 9.75 12.11 25.73
C ARG A 526 8.35 12.56 25.37
N LYS A 527 7.44 12.52 26.35
CA LYS A 527 6.14 13.20 26.25
C LYS A 527 6.41 14.71 26.20
N GLN A 528 5.77 15.40 25.28
CA GLN A 528 5.99 16.82 25.03
C GLN A 528 4.67 17.45 24.60
N GLN A 529 4.43 18.72 24.94
CA GLN A 529 3.33 19.48 24.36
C GLN A 529 3.85 20.38 23.23
N TRP A 530 3.16 20.36 22.10
CA TRP A 530 3.49 21.08 20.87
C TRP A 530 2.50 22.22 20.63
N THR A 531 3.02 23.30 20.07
CA THR A 531 2.19 24.37 19.49
C THR A 531 2.00 24.13 17.99
N ASP A 532 0.98 24.73 17.38
CA ASP A 532 0.74 24.59 15.94
C ASP A 532 1.90 25.08 15.07
N ALA A 533 2.72 26.01 15.59
CA ALA A 533 3.96 26.45 14.95
C ALA A 533 4.98 25.31 14.80
N THR A 534 4.94 24.31 15.67
CA THR A 534 5.79 23.11 15.58
C THR A 534 5.52 22.35 14.29
N PHE A 535 4.28 22.34 13.79
CA PHE A 535 3.92 21.61 12.57
C PHE A 535 3.73 22.56 11.37
N ASP A 536 4.25 23.79 11.45
CA ASP A 536 4.23 24.74 10.34
C ASP A 536 5.45 24.54 9.42
N PRO A 537 5.27 24.18 8.14
CA PRO A 537 6.39 24.08 7.20
C PRO A 537 7.16 25.39 7.00
N LYS A 538 6.59 26.53 7.39
CA LYS A 538 7.23 27.86 7.33
C LYS A 538 8.03 28.21 8.59
N SER A 539 8.13 27.32 9.57
CA SER A 539 8.92 27.57 10.77
C SER A 539 10.38 27.87 10.39
N PRO A 540 11.02 28.90 10.99
CA PRO A 540 12.44 29.19 10.75
C PRO A 540 13.37 28.07 11.23
N ASP A 541 12.85 27.15 12.06
CA ASP A 541 13.61 25.99 12.55
C ASP A 541 13.78 24.89 11.49
N TYR A 542 13.05 24.96 10.37
CA TYR A 542 13.01 23.95 9.31
C TYR A 542 13.71 24.43 8.04
N LYS A 543 14.28 23.49 7.29
CA LYS A 543 15.12 23.72 6.09
C LYS A 543 14.49 23.15 4.80
N PHE A 544 13.18 22.94 4.79
CA PHE A 544 12.40 22.38 3.68
C PHE A 544 12.69 23.00 2.31
#